data_AF-A0A7C5WYG9-F1
#
_entry.id   AF-A0A7C5WYG9-F1
#
_cell.length_a   1.000
_cell.length_b   1.000
_cell.length_c   1.000
_cell.angle_alpha   90.00
_cell.angle_beta   90.00
_cell.angle_gamma   90.00
#
_symmetry.space_group_name_H-M   'P 1'
#
loop_
_entity.id
_entity.type
_entity.pdbx_description
1 polymer ?
#
loop_
_entity_poly.entity_id
_entity_poly.type
_entity_poly.pdbx_seq_one_letter_code
_entity_poly.pdbx_strand_id
1 'polypeptide(L)'
;MQIKYGPYKIRTHELDNKLAVQVTSDLGETHMIEEAHEAHDFPNGISFNIENVSEKPEAKGLKRYSFGDYTFILGINYNGELCLYHSVSLYVSKKVIDNIDTLTLAFLSEPKA
;
A
#
# COMPACT_ATOMS: atom_id res chain seq x y z
N MET A 1 -12.18 -3.91 -0.45
CA MET A 1 -12.17 -3.49 -1.87
C MET A 1 -11.02 -4.19 -2.60
N GLN A 2 -11.11 -4.37 -3.93
CA GLN A 2 -10.00 -4.93 -4.72
C GLN A 2 -9.66 -3.99 -5.88
N ILE A 3 -8.38 -3.63 -6.00
CA ILE A 3 -7.86 -2.69 -6.98
C ILE A 3 -6.76 -3.39 -7.78
N LYS A 4 -6.76 -3.21 -9.10
CA LYS A 4 -5.59 -3.47 -9.94
C LYS A 4 -4.90 -2.16 -10.24
N TYR A 5 -3.59 -2.09 -9.96
CA TYR A 5 -2.77 -0.91 -10.19
C TYR A 5 -1.45 -1.31 -10.86
N GLY A 6 -1.42 -1.22 -12.19
CA GLY A 6 -0.34 -1.85 -12.95
C GLY A 6 -0.33 -3.37 -12.69
N PRO A 7 0.83 -3.98 -12.41
CA PRO A 7 0.90 -5.41 -12.07
C PRO A 7 0.48 -5.73 -10.64
N TYR A 8 0.31 -4.72 -9.78
CA TYR A 8 -0.08 -4.90 -8.40
C TYR A 8 -1.59 -5.13 -8.25
N LYS A 9 -1.94 -6.05 -7.37
CA LYS A 9 -3.29 -6.31 -6.86
C LYS A 9 -3.34 -5.88 -5.41
N ILE A 10 -4.17 -4.88 -5.12
CA ILE A 10 -4.37 -4.38 -3.77
C ILE A 10 -5.73 -4.87 -3.28
N ARG A 11 -5.73 -5.62 -2.19
CA ARG A 11 -6.94 -6.05 -1.50
C ARG A 11 -7.03 -5.33 -0.16
N THR A 12 -8.14 -4.64 0.06
CA THR A 12 -8.45 -4.02 1.34
C THR A 12 -9.62 -4.72 2.01
N HIS A 13 -9.57 -4.84 3.33
CA HIS A 13 -10.68 -5.29 4.17
C HIS A 13 -10.67 -4.56 5.50
N GLU A 14 -11.85 -4.31 6.05
CA GLU A 14 -11.97 -3.75 7.40
C GLU A 14 -12.16 -4.87 8.40
N LEU A 15 -11.43 -4.80 9.51
CA LEU A 15 -11.59 -5.68 10.66
C LEU A 15 -11.29 -4.89 11.95
N ASP A 16 -12.19 -4.95 12.92
CA ASP A 16 -12.03 -4.27 14.23
C ASP A 16 -11.69 -2.76 14.13
N ASN A 17 -12.35 -2.03 13.23
CA ASN A 17 -12.07 -0.61 12.92
C ASN A 17 -10.63 -0.35 12.44
N LYS A 18 -10.04 -1.34 11.78
CA LYS A 18 -8.71 -1.24 11.14
C LYS A 18 -8.85 -1.61 9.68
N LEU A 19 -8.18 -0.88 8.81
CA LEU A 19 -8.05 -1.24 7.42
C LEU A 19 -6.83 -2.13 7.24
N ALA A 20 -7.05 -3.37 6.86
CA ALA A 20 -5.99 -4.26 6.42
C ALA A 20 -5.87 -4.18 4.89
N VAL A 21 -4.63 -3.96 4.44
CA VAL A 21 -4.24 -3.82 3.04
C VAL A 21 -3.24 -4.90 2.72
N GLN A 22 -3.55 -5.72 1.73
CA GLN A 22 -2.69 -6.75 1.18
C GLN A 22 -2.31 -6.35 -0.24
N VAL A 23 -1.02 -6.45 -0.55
CA VAL A 23 -0.51 -6.19 -1.89
C VAL A 23 0.09 -7.48 -2.43
N THR A 24 -0.39 -7.92 -3.58
CA THR A 24 0.14 -9.08 -4.31
C THR A 24 0.38 -8.72 -5.77
N SER A 25 0.99 -9.63 -6.52
CA SER A 25 1.22 -9.50 -7.95
C SER A 25 1.09 -10.86 -8.63
N ASP A 26 0.71 -10.84 -9.91
CA ASP A 26 0.79 -12.04 -10.76
C ASP A 26 2.21 -12.25 -11.32
N LEU A 27 3.09 -11.25 -11.19
CA LEU A 27 4.44 -11.28 -11.75
C LEU A 27 5.49 -11.90 -10.82
N GLY A 28 5.19 -12.03 -9.53
CA GLY A 28 6.14 -12.50 -8.54
C GLY A 28 5.71 -12.23 -7.11
N GLU A 29 6.59 -12.57 -6.17
CA GLU A 29 6.38 -12.32 -4.75
C GLU A 29 6.49 -10.83 -4.45
N THR A 30 5.57 -10.31 -3.64
CA THR A 30 5.52 -8.88 -3.30
C THR A 30 5.98 -8.70 -1.86
N HIS A 31 6.93 -7.80 -1.64
CA HIS A 31 7.46 -7.49 -0.32
C HIS A 31 7.30 -6.01 0.01
N MET A 32 7.09 -5.73 1.29
CA MET A 32 7.04 -4.37 1.79
C MET A 32 8.45 -3.83 2.03
N ILE A 33 8.73 -2.64 1.52
CA ILE A 33 9.96 -1.89 1.73
C ILE A 33 9.70 -0.85 2.82
N GLU A 34 10.34 -1.02 3.98
CA GLU A 34 10.14 -0.17 5.16
C GLU A 34 10.65 1.27 4.97
N GLU A 35 11.55 1.49 4.02
CA GLU A 35 12.10 2.80 3.70
C GLU A 35 11.54 3.30 2.37
N ALA A 36 10.53 4.18 2.43
CA ALA A 36 10.20 5.02 1.29
C ALA A 36 11.40 5.93 1.01
N HIS A 37 12.26 5.52 0.09
CA HIS A 37 13.48 6.25 -0.29
C HIS A 37 13.19 7.62 -0.92
N GLU A 38 11.93 7.91 -1.24
CA GLU A 38 11.50 9.17 -1.85
C GLU A 38 10.48 9.90 -0.97
N ALA A 39 10.94 10.37 0.19
CA ALA A 39 10.19 11.22 1.11
C ALA A 39 10.12 12.70 0.65
N HIS A 40 9.94 12.98 -0.64
CA HIS A 40 9.99 14.36 -1.14
C HIS A 40 8.63 15.04 -1.35
N ASP A 41 7.54 14.29 -1.60
CA ASP A 41 6.24 14.93 -1.88
C ASP A 41 5.09 14.56 -0.92
N PHE A 42 5.15 13.41 -0.22
CA PHE A 42 4.10 12.98 0.71
C PHE A 42 4.68 12.39 2.00
N PRO A 43 4.29 12.90 3.19
CA PRO A 43 4.63 12.26 4.45
C PRO A 43 3.90 10.91 4.56
N ASN A 44 4.58 9.90 5.14
CA ASN A 44 4.04 8.56 5.41
C ASN A 44 3.78 7.68 4.17
N GLY A 45 4.77 7.56 3.29
CA GLY A 45 4.76 6.58 2.20
C GLY A 45 5.23 5.20 2.67
N ILE A 46 4.58 4.16 2.18
CA ILE A 46 4.98 2.76 2.35
C ILE A 46 5.13 2.17 0.95
N SER A 47 6.30 1.62 0.66
CA SER A 47 6.60 1.06 -0.66
C SER A 47 6.49 -0.46 -0.66
N PHE A 48 6.19 -1.01 -1.84
CA PHE A 48 6.20 -2.45 -2.10
C PHE A 48 6.96 -2.70 -3.40
N ASN A 49 7.80 -3.74 -3.43
CA ASN A 49 8.44 -4.24 -4.63
C ASN A 49 7.94 -5.65 -4.97
N ILE A 50 8.03 -5.99 -6.25
CA ILE A 50 7.86 -7.37 -6.72
C ILE A 50 9.26 -7.92 -6.97
N GLU A 51 9.60 -9.02 -6.32
CA GLU A 51 10.87 -9.71 -6.52
C GLU A 51 10.78 -10.69 -7.70
N ASN A 52 11.94 -10.98 -8.29
CA ASN A 52 12.12 -11.98 -9.36
C ASN A 52 11.27 -11.73 -10.62
N VAL A 53 10.96 -10.46 -10.92
CA VAL A 53 10.21 -10.11 -12.14
C VAL A 53 11.08 -10.24 -13.39
N SER A 54 10.52 -10.83 -14.45
CA SER A 54 11.16 -10.85 -15.77
C SER A 54 11.14 -9.48 -16.46
N GLU A 55 10.19 -8.63 -16.07
CA GLU A 55 10.02 -7.28 -16.58
C GLU A 55 9.64 -6.33 -15.45
N LYS A 56 10.27 -5.16 -15.45
CA LYS A 56 10.06 -4.12 -14.44
C LYS A 56 8.68 -3.50 -14.59
N PRO A 57 7.90 -3.30 -13.51
CA PRO A 57 6.63 -2.59 -13.57
C PRO A 57 6.79 -1.19 -14.19
N GLU A 58 5.91 -0.84 -15.14
CA GLU A 58 5.88 0.50 -15.70
C GLU A 58 5.44 1.53 -14.65
N ALA A 59 6.13 2.68 -14.63
CA ALA A 59 5.77 3.80 -13.79
C ALA A 59 4.34 4.26 -14.09
N LYS A 60 3.60 4.62 -13.05
CA LYS A 60 2.20 5.00 -13.12
C LYS A 60 1.96 6.16 -12.18
N GLY A 61 1.30 7.21 -12.68
CA GLY A 61 1.03 8.44 -11.93
C GLY A 61 0.22 8.20 -10.65
N LEU A 62 -0.06 9.24 -9.89
CA LEU A 62 -0.76 9.11 -8.61
C LEU A 62 -2.28 8.97 -8.82
N LYS A 63 -2.91 8.08 -8.05
CA LYS A 63 -4.37 7.94 -8.01
C LYS A 63 -4.87 7.76 -6.58
N ARG A 64 -5.85 8.59 -6.20
CA ARG A 64 -6.50 8.54 -4.89
C ARG A 64 -7.59 7.47 -4.85
N TYR A 65 -7.66 6.76 -3.73
CA TYR A 65 -8.68 5.78 -3.39
C TYR A 65 -9.23 6.06 -2.00
N SER A 66 -10.50 5.71 -1.79
CA SER A 66 -11.17 5.83 -0.50
C SER A 66 -11.93 4.55 -0.18
N PHE A 67 -11.85 4.11 1.06
CA PHE A 67 -12.53 2.91 1.57
C PHE A 67 -12.98 3.17 3.01
N GLY A 68 -14.29 3.32 3.23
CA GLY A 68 -14.80 3.89 4.47
C GLY A 68 -14.19 5.28 4.70
N ASP A 69 -13.69 5.53 5.91
CA ASP A 69 -13.03 6.79 6.28
C ASP A 69 -11.55 6.84 5.86
N TYR A 70 -11.00 5.72 5.38
CA TYR A 70 -9.61 5.65 4.96
C TYR A 70 -9.44 6.21 3.55
N THR A 71 -8.52 7.16 3.40
CA THR A 71 -8.08 7.66 2.09
C THR A 71 -6.59 7.43 1.92
N PHE A 72 -6.22 6.86 0.78
CA PHE A 72 -4.82 6.62 0.41
C PHE A 72 -4.59 6.91 -1.08
N ILE A 73 -3.35 7.20 -1.42
CA ILE A 73 -2.90 7.49 -2.78
C ILE A 73 -1.96 6.37 -3.20
N LEU A 74 -2.18 5.82 -4.39
CA LEU A 74 -1.28 4.83 -5.00
C LEU A 74 -0.50 5.47 -6.14
N GLY A 75 0.78 5.13 -6.26
CA GLY A 75 1.66 5.44 -7.38
C GLY A 75 2.58 4.28 -7.69
N ILE A 76 3.10 4.19 -8.92
CA ILE A 76 4.24 3.32 -9.23
C ILE A 76 5.39 4.23 -9.65
N ASN A 77 6.48 4.21 -8.89
CA ASN A 77 7.63 5.06 -9.16
C ASN A 77 8.46 4.53 -10.33
N TYR A 78 9.53 5.26 -10.70
CA TYR A 78 10.42 4.85 -11.78
C TYR A 78 11.20 3.57 -11.47
N ASN A 79 11.27 3.12 -10.21
CA ASN A 79 11.84 1.84 -9.81
C ASN A 79 10.86 0.68 -9.95
N GLY A 80 9.61 0.95 -10.34
CA GLY A 80 8.56 -0.07 -10.45
C GLY A 80 7.95 -0.45 -9.10
N GLU A 81 8.27 0.28 -8.04
CA GLU A 81 7.73 0.06 -6.69
C GLU A 81 6.34 0.67 -6.59
N LEU A 82 5.41 -0.04 -5.97
CA LEU A 82 4.12 0.51 -5.58
C LEU A 82 4.30 1.35 -4.32
N CYS A 83 4.01 2.64 -4.40
CA CYS A 83 3.99 3.54 -3.25
C CYS A 83 2.53 3.74 -2.78
N LEU A 84 2.27 3.47 -1.51
CA LEU A 84 1.03 3.77 -0.81
C LEU A 84 1.27 4.93 0.15
N TYR A 85 0.60 6.06 -0.09
CA TYR A 85 0.63 7.23 0.78
C TYR A 85 -0.69 7.38 1.52
N HIS A 86 -0.66 7.79 2.78
CA HIS A 86 -1.87 8.05 3.56
C HIS A 86 -1.86 9.46 4.15
N SER A 87 -3.03 10.12 4.11
CA SER A 87 -3.15 11.56 4.37
C SER A 87 -3.23 11.94 5.85
N VAL A 88 -3.40 10.97 6.75
CA VAL A 88 -3.52 11.20 8.20
C VAL A 88 -2.53 10.33 8.96
N SER A 89 -2.18 10.72 10.18
CA SER A 89 -1.36 9.89 11.06
C SER A 89 -2.14 8.63 11.45
N LEU A 90 -1.65 7.48 11.00
CA LEU A 90 -2.22 6.18 11.28
C LEU A 90 -1.22 5.37 12.10
N TYR A 91 -1.72 4.50 12.97
CA TYR A 91 -0.92 3.38 13.43
C TYR A 91 -0.78 2.41 12.26
N VAL A 92 0.47 2.19 11.85
CA VAL A 92 0.83 1.31 10.76
C VAL A 92 1.54 0.10 11.37
N SER A 93 1.04 -1.10 11.10
CA SER A 93 1.76 -2.33 11.46
C SER A 93 1.85 -3.30 10.29
N LYS A 94 3.00 -3.97 10.22
CA LYS A 94 3.24 -5.07 9.30
C LYS A 94 2.90 -6.39 9.98
N LYS A 95 2.20 -7.26 9.27
CA LYS A 95 1.97 -8.65 9.69
C LYS A 95 2.01 -9.55 8.45
N VAL A 96 2.54 -10.75 8.60
CA VAL A 96 2.44 -11.78 7.55
C VAL A 96 1.16 -12.58 7.78
N ILE A 97 0.29 -12.64 6.78
CA ILE A 97 -0.94 -13.43 6.79
C ILE A 97 -0.93 -14.27 5.52
N ASP A 98 -1.03 -15.59 5.64
CA ASP A 98 -0.97 -16.52 4.51
C ASP A 98 0.28 -16.34 3.62
N ASN A 99 1.43 -16.09 4.25
CA ASN A 99 2.71 -15.75 3.60
C ASN A 99 2.69 -14.45 2.76
N ILE A 100 1.66 -13.61 2.91
CA ILE A 100 1.54 -12.32 2.24
C ILE A 100 1.79 -11.20 3.25
N ASP A 101 2.71 -10.29 2.92
CA ASP A 101 2.91 -9.05 3.66
C ASP A 101 1.60 -8.25 3.68
N THR A 102 1.07 -8.07 4.89
CA THR A 102 -0.18 -7.37 5.14
C THR A 102 0.10 -6.13 5.98
N LEU A 103 -0.33 -4.99 5.45
CA LEU A 103 -0.28 -3.71 6.10
C LEU A 103 -1.58 -3.47 6.86
N THR A 104 -1.51 -3.19 8.16
CA THR A 104 -2.67 -2.77 8.95
C THR A 104 -2.58 -1.28 9.23
N LEU A 105 -3.64 -0.56 8.89
CA LEU A 105 -3.82 0.86 9.09
C LEU A 105 -4.93 1.08 10.11
N ALA A 106 -4.64 1.77 11.21
CA ALA A 106 -5.61 2.10 12.24
C ALA A 106 -5.55 3.58 12.59
N PHE A 107 -6.70 4.22 12.84
CA PHE A 107 -6.72 5.60 13.33
C PHE A 107 -6.14 5.68 14.75
N LEU A 108 -5.39 6.74 15.03
CA LEU A 108 -4.89 7.05 16.36
C LEU A 108 -6.04 7.57 17.24
N SER A 109 -6.84 6.66 17.81
CA SER A 109 -7.98 6.93 18.71
C SER A 109 -9.02 7.94 18.18
N GLU A 110 -10.17 7.35 17.81
CA GLU A 110 -11.40 7.92 17.25
C GLU A 110 -11.24 8.84 16.00
N PRO A 111 -11.68 8.38 14.81
CA PRO A 111 -11.96 9.32 13.73
C PRO A 111 -13.06 10.25 14.26
N LYS A 112 -12.77 11.55 14.37
CA LYS A 112 -13.72 12.54 14.91
C LYS A 112 -15.09 12.38 14.23
N ALA A 113 -16.12 12.23 15.06
CA ALA A 113 -17.53 12.29 14.71
C ALA A 113 -17.90 13.58 13.96
#